data_AF-A0A5R9KGM9-F1
#
_entry.id   AF-A0A5R9KGM9-F1
#
_cell.length_a   1.000
_cell.length_b   1.000
_cell.length_c   1.000
_cell.angle_alpha   90.00
_cell.angle_beta   90.00
_cell.angle_gamma   90.00
#
_symmetry.space_group_name_H-M   'P 1'
#
loop_
_entity.id
_entity.type
_entity.pdbx_description
1 polymer ?
#
loop_
_entity_poly.entity_id
_entity_poly.type
_entity_poly.pdbx_seq_one_letter_code
_entity_poly.pdbx_strand_id
1 'polypeptide(L)'
;MGNDYKERMGGLANRLKLEQPKMPIQEVKPVLKEEVKIATAQLNVWISKDLVKRMKSYGIENELSLKDITTQAIEAYLKEAVPTN
;
A
#
# COMPACT_ATOMS: atom_id res chain seq x y z
N MET A 1 59.94 5.80 -4.99
CA MET A 1 58.62 6.14 -4.41
C MET A 1 58.15 7.50 -4.94
N GLY A 2 57.91 7.64 -6.25
CA GLY A 2 57.62 8.94 -6.87
C GLY A 2 56.97 8.86 -8.26
N ASN A 3 57.07 7.69 -8.91
CA ASN A 3 56.37 7.40 -10.16
C ASN A 3 54.88 7.08 -9.94
N ASP A 4 54.54 6.39 -8.84
CA ASP A 4 53.16 5.96 -8.56
C ASP A 4 52.17 7.14 -8.43
N TYR A 5 52.64 8.28 -7.93
CA TYR A 5 51.81 9.47 -7.77
C TYR A 5 51.49 10.15 -9.11
N LYS A 6 52.48 10.24 -10.01
CA LYS A 6 52.29 10.82 -11.35
C LYS A 6 51.39 9.94 -12.21
N GLU A 7 51.51 8.63 -12.09
CA GLU A 7 50.62 7.68 -12.79
C GLU A 7 49.17 7.76 -12.30
N ARG A 8 48.96 7.91 -10.98
CA ARG A 8 47.61 8.13 -10.42
C ARG A 8 47.00 9.44 -10.88
N MET A 9 47.78 10.52 -10.95
CA MET A 9 47.30 11.83 -11.44
C MET A 9 47.00 11.80 -12.95
N GLY A 10 47.83 11.14 -13.74
CA GLY A 10 47.59 10.93 -15.18
C GLY A 10 46.33 10.08 -15.43
N GLY A 11 46.12 9.04 -14.62
CA GLY A 11 44.93 8.20 -14.67
C GLY A 11 43.65 8.96 -14.34
N LEU A 12 43.68 9.85 -13.35
CA LEU A 12 42.52 10.68 -12.99
C LEU A 12 42.22 11.74 -14.04
N ALA A 13 43.25 12.40 -14.58
CA ALA A 13 43.09 13.40 -15.64
C ALA A 13 42.50 12.79 -16.92
N ASN A 14 42.87 11.54 -17.24
CA ASN A 14 42.29 10.83 -18.37
C ASN A 14 40.83 10.44 -18.13
N ARG A 15 40.47 9.96 -16.93
CA ARG A 15 39.06 9.64 -16.60
C ARG A 15 38.17 10.88 -16.65
N LEU A 16 38.66 12.01 -16.14
CA LEU A 16 37.91 13.28 -16.15
C LEU A 16 37.66 13.82 -17.56
N LYS A 17 38.54 13.54 -18.51
CA LYS A 17 38.39 13.96 -19.92
C LYS A 17 37.50 13.02 -20.74
N LEU A 18 37.45 11.74 -20.37
CA LEU A 18 36.76 10.70 -21.12
C LEU A 18 35.35 10.41 -20.60
N GLU A 19 35.08 10.63 -19.33
CA GLU A 19 33.75 10.46 -18.76
C GLU A 19 32.87 11.66 -19.08
N GLN A 20 31.86 11.45 -19.93
CA GLN A 20 30.81 12.44 -20.10
C GLN A 20 30.07 12.60 -18.76
N PRO A 21 29.84 13.84 -18.28
CA PRO A 21 29.11 14.07 -17.04
C PRO A 21 27.72 13.45 -17.15
N LYS A 22 27.50 12.32 -16.46
CA LYS A 22 26.20 11.70 -16.38
C LYS A 22 25.36 12.55 -15.43
N MET A 23 24.67 13.55 -15.98
CA MET A 23 23.73 14.35 -15.20
C MET A 23 22.70 13.40 -14.58
N PRO A 24 22.46 13.45 -13.26
CA PRO A 24 21.41 12.67 -12.63
C PRO A 24 20.09 13.11 -13.26
N ILE A 25 19.51 12.28 -14.12
CA ILE A 25 18.23 12.57 -14.74
C ILE A 25 17.19 12.37 -13.63
N GLN A 26 16.67 13.48 -13.10
CA GLN A 26 15.71 13.42 -12.02
C GLN A 26 14.35 13.05 -12.61
N GLU A 27 13.98 11.78 -12.49
CA GLU A 27 12.65 11.29 -12.86
C GLU A 27 11.60 11.90 -11.92
N VAL A 28 10.90 12.93 -12.39
CA VAL A 28 9.78 13.52 -11.65
C VAL A 28 8.57 12.62 -11.79
N LYS A 29 8.27 11.84 -10.74
CA LYS A 29 7.01 11.11 -10.67
C LYS A 29 5.89 12.08 -10.29
N PRO A 30 4.80 12.16 -11.07
CA PRO A 30 3.66 12.98 -10.70
C PRO A 30 3.10 12.51 -9.36
N VAL A 31 2.80 13.46 -8.48
CA VAL A 31 2.16 13.18 -7.20
C VAL A 31 0.71 12.78 -7.53
N LEU A 32 0.44 11.48 -7.54
CA LEU A 32 -0.93 10.98 -7.59
C LEU A 32 -1.63 11.56 -6.37
N LYS A 33 -2.68 12.36 -6.60
CA LYS A 33 -3.56 12.83 -5.54
C LYS A 33 -3.93 11.62 -4.69
N GLU A 34 -3.71 11.71 -3.39
CA GLU A 34 -4.15 10.69 -2.45
C GLU A 34 -5.66 10.50 -2.67
N GLU A 35 -6.02 9.39 -3.30
CA GLU A 35 -7.40 8.91 -3.27
C GLU A 35 -7.79 8.89 -1.81
N VAL A 36 -8.88 9.58 -1.46
CA VAL A 36 -9.44 9.59 -0.11
C VAL A 36 -9.75 8.15 0.22
N LYS A 37 -8.80 7.48 0.87
CA LYS A 37 -8.94 6.10 1.33
C LYS A 37 -10.06 6.16 2.34
N ILE A 38 -11.24 5.70 1.95
CA ILE A 38 -12.35 5.45 2.85
C ILE A 38 -11.73 4.70 4.03
N ALA A 39 -11.77 5.31 5.22
CA ALA A 39 -11.06 4.82 6.38
C ALA A 39 -11.67 3.47 6.79
N THR A 40 -11.12 2.39 6.24
CA THR A 40 -11.57 1.03 6.53
C THR A 40 -10.82 0.54 7.77
N ALA A 41 -11.56 0.27 8.85
CA ALA A 41 -11.02 -0.37 10.04
C ALA A 41 -11.08 -1.90 9.89
N GLN A 42 -10.07 -2.61 10.40
CA GLN A 42 -10.10 -4.07 10.48
C GLN A 42 -10.83 -4.51 11.76
N LEU A 43 -11.81 -5.39 11.60
CA LEU A 43 -12.52 -6.02 12.72
C LEU A 43 -12.02 -7.46 12.89
N ASN A 44 -11.33 -7.73 14.00
CA ASN A 44 -10.86 -9.08 14.36
C ASN A 44 -11.72 -9.63 15.51
N VAL A 45 -12.59 -10.60 15.20
CA VAL A 45 -13.50 -11.21 16.18
C VAL A 45 -13.57 -12.72 15.96
N TRP A 46 -13.67 -13.48 17.05
CA TRP A 46 -13.93 -14.91 17.01
C TRP A 46 -15.43 -15.17 16.84
N ILE A 47 -15.80 -15.88 15.78
CA ILE A 47 -17.19 -16.20 15.44
C ILE A 47 -17.34 -17.72 15.25
N SER A 48 -18.51 -18.26 15.59
CA SER A 48 -18.81 -19.69 15.38
C SER A 48 -18.65 -20.10 13.91
N LYS A 49 -18.05 -21.28 13.69
CA LYS A 49 -17.78 -21.83 12.35
C LYS A 49 -19.06 -22.02 11.54
N ASP A 50 -20.17 -22.37 12.18
CA ASP A 50 -21.45 -22.58 11.49
C ASP A 50 -22.04 -21.27 10.97
N LEU A 51 -21.85 -20.18 11.73
CA LEU A 51 -22.28 -18.85 11.32
C LEU A 51 -21.47 -18.35 10.13
N VAL A 52 -20.15 -18.58 10.13
CA VAL A 52 -19.29 -18.26 8.98
C VAL A 52 -19.70 -19.03 7.72
N LYS A 53 -20.08 -20.32 7.85
CA LYS A 53 -20.58 -21.10 6.70
C LYS A 53 -21.86 -20.51 6.13
N ARG A 54 -22.85 -20.23 6.99
CA ARG A 54 -24.13 -19.63 6.57
C ARG A 54 -23.92 -18.27 5.90
N MET A 55 -23.07 -17.42 6.49
CA MET A 55 -22.73 -16.11 5.93
C MET A 55 -22.09 -16.23 4.53
N LYS A 56 -21.19 -17.19 4.33
CA LYS A 56 -20.57 -17.45 3.03
C LYS A 56 -21.59 -17.97 2.01
N SER A 57 -22.44 -18.91 2.39
CA SER A 57 -23.51 -19.41 1.51
C SER A 57 -24.43 -18.27 1.06
N TYR A 58 -24.88 -17.43 2.00
CA TYR A 58 -25.73 -16.28 1.71
C TYR A 58 -25.04 -15.25 0.80
N GLY A 59 -23.75 -14.99 1.01
CA GLY A 59 -22.97 -14.09 0.16
C GLY A 59 -22.81 -14.60 -1.27
N ILE A 60 -22.73 -15.92 -1.47
CA ILE A 60 -22.70 -16.53 -2.80
C ILE A 60 -24.05 -16.38 -3.50
N GLU A 61 -25.16 -16.59 -2.78
CA GLU A 61 -26.51 -16.51 -3.35
C GLU A 61 -26.93 -15.08 -3.76
N ASN A 62 -26.42 -14.07 -3.06
CA ASN A 62 -26.82 -12.67 -3.24
C ASN A 62 -25.71 -11.79 -3.87
N GLU A 63 -24.61 -12.39 -4.32
CA GLU A 63 -23.44 -11.68 -4.87
C GLU A 63 -22.88 -10.58 -3.95
N LEU A 64 -22.94 -10.79 -2.63
CA LEU A 64 -22.50 -9.83 -1.61
C LEU A 64 -21.13 -10.19 -1.04
N SER A 65 -20.29 -9.19 -0.80
CA SER A 65 -19.04 -9.39 -0.08
C SER A 65 -19.30 -9.69 1.39
N LEU A 66 -18.44 -10.52 2.00
CA LEU A 66 -18.46 -10.77 3.44
C LEU A 66 -18.33 -9.46 4.24
N LYS A 67 -17.62 -8.47 3.70
CA LYS A 67 -17.50 -7.15 4.31
C LYS A 67 -18.85 -6.44 4.35
N ASP A 68 -19.60 -6.44 3.25
CA ASP A 68 -20.88 -5.76 3.15
C ASP A 68 -21.92 -6.40 4.08
N ILE A 69 -21.95 -7.74 4.11
CA ILE A 69 -22.83 -8.49 5.03
C ILE A 69 -22.49 -8.16 6.48
N THR A 70 -21.21 -8.09 6.81
CA THR A 70 -20.75 -7.77 8.18
C THR A 70 -21.13 -6.33 8.56
N THR A 71 -20.91 -5.36 7.67
CA THR A 71 -21.28 -3.96 7.91
C THR A 71 -22.79 -3.82 8.11
N GLN A 72 -23.61 -4.42 7.25
CA GLN A 72 -25.07 -4.36 7.36
C GLN A 72 -25.58 -4.99 8.66
N ALA A 73 -25.02 -6.12 9.07
CA ALA A 73 -25.39 -6.78 10.32
C ALA A 73 -25.05 -5.91 11.54
N ILE A 74 -23.86 -5.29 11.56
CA ILE A 74 -23.44 -4.39 12.63
C ILE A 74 -24.31 -3.14 12.65
N GLU A 75 -24.60 -2.53 11.50
CA GLU A 75 -25.50 -1.38 11.41
C GLU A 75 -26.90 -1.69 11.91
N ALA A 76 -27.48 -2.84 11.51
CA ALA A 76 -28.78 -3.28 11.97
C ALA A 76 -28.80 -3.50 13.48
N TYR A 77 -27.78 -4.17 14.02
CA TYR A 77 -27.64 -4.38 15.45
C TYR A 77 -27.51 -3.06 16.23
N LEU A 78 -26.72 -2.11 15.74
CA LEU A 78 -26.56 -0.80 16.39
C LEU A 78 -27.84 0.05 16.29
N LYS A 79 -28.60 -0.03 15.20
CA LYS A 79 -29.90 0.65 15.08
C LYS A 79 -30.92 0.14 16.08
N GLU A 80 -30.90 -1.17 16.36
CA GLU A 80 -31.77 -1.78 17.36
C GLU A 80 -31.29 -1.51 18.79
N ALA A 81 -29.97 -1.55 19.02
CA ALA A 81 -29.37 -1.39 20.34
C ALA A 81 -29.26 0.07 20.81
N VAL A 82 -29.19 1.03 19.89
CA VAL A 82 -29.17 2.46 20.19
C VAL A 82 -30.52 3.04 19.74
N PRO A 83 -31.54 3.08 20.62
CA PRO A 83 -32.73 3.85 20.34
C PRO A 83 -32.31 5.32 20.24
N THR A 84 -32.31 5.85 19.02
CA THR A 84 -32.15 7.28 18.76
C THR A 84 -33.24 8.03 19.53
N ASN A 85 -32.88 8.65 20.66
CA ASN A 85 -33.61 9.78 21.22
C ASN A 85 -33.22 11.04 20.45
#